data_AF-A0A0X8FCQ6-F1
#
_entry.id   AF-A0A0X8FCQ6-F1
#
_cell.length_a   1.000
_cell.length_b   1.000
_cell.length_c   1.000
_cell.angle_alpha   90.00
_cell.angle_beta   90.00
_cell.angle_gamma   90.00
#
_symmetry.space_group_name_H-M   'P 1'
#
loop_
_entity.id
_entity.type
_entity.pdbx_description
1 polymer ?
#
loop_
_entity_poly.entity_id
_entity_poly.type
_entity_poly.pdbx_seq_one_letter_code
_entity_poly.pdbx_strand_id
1 'polypeptide(L)'
;MINIDITKEIFFMSLIKLSHSFLFQSLLWLILADVISGYGKAFKLKVLDSSVGTNGLIKHTLVVFIMTISGTYAKALGLDFASNALGIFFISGYAVSFIENLDAIGVPIPSWISQYFNRMRSDYDAKVTKYFKEDLKNRK
;
A
#
# COMPACT_ATOMS: atom_id res chain seq x y z
N MET A 1 -2.93 4.14 -38.72
CA MET A 1 -1.72 4.36 -37.90
C MET A 1 -2.11 5.34 -36.80
N ILE A 2 -2.13 4.96 -35.53
CA ILE A 2 -2.48 5.90 -34.44
C ILE A 2 -1.33 6.91 -34.33
N ASN A 3 -1.64 8.20 -34.34
CA ASN A 3 -0.64 9.26 -34.23
C ASN A 3 -0.02 9.22 -32.82
N ILE A 4 1.31 9.16 -32.76
CA ILE A 4 2.08 9.16 -31.51
C ILE A 4 1.74 10.37 -30.64
N ASP A 5 1.45 11.51 -31.27
CA ASP A 5 1.11 12.75 -30.55
C ASP A 5 -0.22 12.62 -29.80
N ILE A 6 -1.23 12.02 -30.45
CA ILE A 6 -2.55 11.75 -29.84
C ILE A 6 -2.40 10.78 -28.65
N THR A 7 -1.56 9.74 -28.78
CA THR A 7 -1.32 8.78 -27.69
C THR A 7 -0.69 9.46 -26.46
N LYS A 8 0.27 10.37 -26.68
CA LYS A 8 0.90 11.13 -25.59
C LYS A 8 -0.12 12.04 -24.91
N GLU A 9 -0.94 12.76 -25.67
CA GLU A 9 -1.97 13.65 -25.13
C GLU A 9 -2.96 12.88 -24.25
N ILE A 10 -3.47 11.73 -24.71
CA ILE A 10 -4.39 10.89 -23.93
C ILE A 10 -3.73 10.42 -22.62
N PHE A 11 -2.45 10.02 -22.69
CA PHE A 11 -1.71 9.62 -21.49
C PHE A 11 -1.59 10.77 -20.48
N PHE A 12 -1.13 11.95 -20.91
CA PHE A 12 -0.98 13.11 -20.02
C PHE A 12 -2.32 13.57 -19.43
N MET A 13 -3.38 13.61 -20.24
CA MET A 13 -4.72 13.90 -19.74
C MET A 13 -5.17 12.88 -18.68
N SER A 14 -4.88 11.59 -18.89
CA SER A 14 -5.23 10.53 -17.95
C SER A 14 -4.42 10.61 -16.66
N LEU A 15 -3.16 11.03 -16.74
CA LEU A 15 -2.30 11.26 -15.59
C LEU A 15 -2.80 12.45 -14.76
N ILE A 16 -3.21 13.55 -15.41
CA ILE A 16 -3.83 14.70 -14.75
C ILE A 16 -5.16 14.30 -14.11
N LYS A 17 -6.00 13.52 -14.81
CA LYS A 17 -7.24 12.98 -14.24
C LYS A 17 -6.98 12.11 -13.01
N LEU A 18 -5.90 11.33 -13.00
CA LEU A 18 -5.49 10.55 -11.84
C LEU A 18 -5.05 11.44 -10.68
N SER A 19 -4.21 12.45 -10.93
CA SER A 19 -3.68 13.33 -9.88
C SER A 19 -4.76 14.18 -9.18
N HIS A 20 -5.84 14.50 -9.89
CA HIS A 20 -7.01 15.19 -9.33
C HIS A 20 -8.04 14.24 -8.70
N SER A 21 -7.83 12.92 -8.78
CA SER A 21 -8.73 11.96 -8.14
C SER A 21 -8.60 12.03 -6.63
N PHE A 22 -9.74 12.19 -5.93
CA PHE A 22 -9.79 12.16 -4.47
C PHE A 22 -9.13 10.91 -3.89
N LEU A 23 -9.39 9.74 -4.47
CA LEU A 23 -8.81 8.47 -3.99
C LEU A 23 -7.28 8.46 -4.10
N PHE A 24 -6.72 9.00 -5.19
CA PHE A 24 -5.28 9.04 -5.35
C PHE A 24 -4.64 10.00 -4.33
N GLN A 25 -5.25 11.17 -4.10
CA GLN A 25 -4.79 12.13 -3.10
C GLN A 25 -4.90 11.56 -1.68
N SER A 26 -6.02 10.91 -1.33
CA SER A 26 -6.19 10.22 -0.05
C SER A 26 -5.12 9.15 0.16
N LEU A 27 -4.79 8.38 -0.88
CA LEU A 27 -3.73 7.38 -0.81
C LEU A 27 -2.38 8.04 -0.50
N LEU A 28 -2.01 9.13 -1.19
CA LEU A 28 -0.74 9.83 -0.93
C LEU A 28 -0.66 10.36 0.51
N TRP A 29 -1.72 10.99 1.00
CA TRP A 29 -1.78 11.47 2.38
C TRP A 29 -1.68 10.33 3.39
N LEU A 30 -2.33 9.21 3.13
CA LEU A 30 -2.31 8.05 4.01
C LEU A 30 -0.94 7.36 4.01
N ILE A 31 -0.28 7.25 2.86
CA ILE A 31 1.11 6.75 2.76
C ILE A 31 2.05 7.67 3.56
N LEU A 32 1.90 8.99 3.42
CA LEU A 32 2.71 9.95 4.19
C LEU A 32 2.50 9.77 5.70
N ALA A 33 1.25 9.65 6.14
CA ALA A 33 0.91 9.41 7.54
C ALA A 33 1.47 8.06 8.04
N ASP A 34 1.41 7.02 7.21
CA ASP A 34 1.97 5.69 7.50
C ASP A 34 3.49 5.74 7.67
N VAL A 35 4.20 6.46 6.79
CA VAL A 35 5.65 6.67 6.91
C VAL A 35 6.00 7.38 8.23
N ILE A 36 5.33 8.50 8.51
CA ILE A 36 5.59 9.29 9.74
C ILE A 36 5.32 8.45 10.99
N SER A 37 4.18 7.76 11.04
CA SER A 37 3.81 6.91 12.17
C SER A 37 4.73 5.69 12.30
N GLY A 38 5.21 5.12 11.20
CA GLY A 38 6.19 4.04 11.18
C GLY A 38 7.53 4.44 11.79
N TYR A 39 8.03 5.64 11.47
CA TYR A 39 9.21 6.20 12.15
C TYR A 39 8.95 6.47 13.64
N GLY A 40 7.76 6.98 13.99
CA GLY A 40 7.35 7.17 15.38
C GLY A 40 7.36 5.87 16.18
N LYS A 41 6.85 4.78 15.59
CA LYS A 41 6.90 3.44 16.17
C LYS A 41 8.33 2.95 16.38
N ALA A 42 9.19 3.07 15.37
CA ALA A 42 10.59 2.64 15.47
C ALA A 42 11.35 3.42 16.55
N PHE A 43 11.07 4.73 16.69
CA PHE A 43 11.62 5.56 17.76
C PHE A 43 11.15 5.11 19.15
N LYS A 44 9.85 4.91 19.35
CA LYS A 44 9.29 4.45 20.65
C LYS A 44 9.82 3.08 21.06
N LEU A 45 9.94 2.16 20.10
CA LEU A 45 10.44 0.81 20.34
C LEU A 45 11.98 0.74 20.44
N LYS A 46 12.69 1.84 20.16
CA LYS A 46 14.16 1.92 20.11
C LYS A 46 14.79 0.91 19.15
N VAL A 47 14.07 0.53 18.08
CA VAL A 47 14.53 -0.40 17.04
C VAL A 47 14.74 0.36 15.73
N LEU A 48 15.63 1.36 15.77
CA LEU A 48 15.99 2.15 14.59
C LEU A 48 17.08 1.41 13.82
N ASP A 49 16.66 0.57 12.87
CA ASP A 49 17.54 -0.05 11.90
C ASP A 49 17.34 0.60 10.52
N SER A 50 18.45 1.04 9.91
CA SER A 50 18.47 1.65 8.58
C SER A 50 17.90 0.73 7.49
N SER A 51 18.12 -0.59 7.61
CA SER A 51 17.57 -1.60 6.71
C SER A 51 16.05 -1.67 6.79
N VAL A 52 15.51 -1.58 8.01
CA VAL A 52 14.05 -1.60 8.24
C VAL A 52 13.40 -0.33 7.67
N GLY A 53 14.00 0.84 7.91
CA GLY A 53 13.50 2.11 7.37
C GLY A 53 13.54 2.16 5.84
N THR A 54 14.65 1.72 5.24
CA THR A 54 14.82 1.70 3.77
C THR A 54 13.82 0.75 3.11
N ASN A 55 13.63 -0.44 3.66
CA ASN A 55 12.66 -1.40 3.14
C ASN A 55 11.21 -0.87 3.22
N GLY A 56 10.87 -0.11 4.25
CA GLY A 56 9.59 0.60 4.34
C GLY A 56 9.43 1.58 3.17
N LEU A 57 10.39 2.50 3.00
CA LEU A 57 10.37 3.50 1.93
C LEU A 57 10.28 2.91 0.52
N ILE A 58 10.99 1.79 0.26
CA ILE A 58 10.89 1.09 -1.03
C ILE A 58 9.47 0.60 -1.27
N LYS A 59 8.82 -0.02 -0.28
CA LYS A 59 7.43 -0.50 -0.42
C LYS A 59 6.47 0.65 -0.72
N HIS A 60 6.63 1.78 -0.03
CA HIS A 60 5.79 2.96 -0.24
C HIS A 60 5.95 3.53 -1.65
N THR A 61 7.20 3.66 -2.09
CA THR A 61 7.52 4.15 -3.44
C THR A 61 6.95 3.24 -4.52
N LEU A 62 7.07 1.91 -4.35
CA LEU A 62 6.54 0.94 -5.29
C LEU A 62 5.01 1.01 -5.42
N VAL A 63 4.28 1.20 -4.31
CA VAL A 63 2.82 1.34 -4.38
C VAL A 63 2.42 2.61 -5.13
N VAL A 64 3.05 3.76 -4.85
CA VAL A 64 2.78 5.00 -5.58
C VAL A 64 3.06 4.81 -7.08
N PHE A 65 4.16 4.13 -7.41
CA PHE A 65 4.54 3.85 -8.80
C PHE A 65 3.52 2.94 -9.50
N ILE A 66 3.12 1.83 -8.88
CA ILE A 66 2.11 0.91 -9.42
C ILE A 66 0.78 1.63 -9.61
N MET A 67 0.32 2.38 -8.60
CA MET A 67 -0.94 3.12 -8.69
C MET A 67 -0.88 4.19 -9.79
N THR A 68 0.26 4.88 -9.95
CA THR A 68 0.43 5.90 -10.99
C THR A 68 0.34 5.27 -12.38
N ILE A 69 1.05 4.18 -12.63
CA ILE A 69 1.02 3.51 -13.94
C ILE A 69 -0.34 2.89 -14.19
N SER A 70 -0.77 1.96 -13.34
CA SER A 70 -2.01 1.19 -13.55
C SER A 70 -3.23 2.10 -13.52
N GLY A 71 -3.28 3.09 -12.62
CA GLY A 71 -4.36 4.06 -12.55
C GLY A 71 -4.42 4.95 -13.80
N THR A 72 -3.28 5.40 -14.32
CA THR A 72 -3.24 6.23 -15.53
C THR A 72 -3.73 5.44 -16.74
N TYR A 73 -3.26 4.21 -16.92
CA TYR A 73 -3.70 3.36 -18.03
C TYR A 73 -5.17 2.97 -17.91
N ALA A 74 -5.66 2.66 -16.70
CA ALA A 74 -7.07 2.38 -16.48
C ALA A 74 -7.94 3.58 -16.91
N LYS A 75 -7.56 4.80 -16.53
CA LYS A 75 -8.27 6.02 -16.94
C LYS A 75 -8.16 6.29 -18.44
N ALA A 76 -7.00 6.05 -19.05
CA ALA A 76 -6.79 6.20 -20.49
C ALA A 76 -7.68 5.26 -21.32
N LEU A 77 -7.95 4.06 -20.80
CA LEU A 77 -8.85 3.08 -21.41
C LEU A 77 -10.33 3.31 -21.09
N GLY A 78 -10.67 4.38 -20.35
CA GLY A 78 -12.05 4.63 -19.90
C GLY A 78 -12.52 3.69 -18.79
N LEU A 79 -11.63 2.94 -18.15
CA LEU A 79 -11.89 2.00 -17.07
C LEU A 79 -11.76 2.68 -15.69
N ASP A 80 -12.51 3.76 -15.48
CA ASP A 80 -12.46 4.53 -14.22
C ASP A 80 -12.77 3.66 -12.99
N PHE A 81 -13.68 2.70 -13.12
CA PHE A 81 -13.98 1.73 -12.06
C PHE A 81 -12.73 0.94 -11.64
N ALA A 82 -11.91 0.49 -12.58
CA ALA A 82 -10.70 -0.28 -12.29
C ALA A 82 -9.66 0.59 -11.57
N SER A 83 -9.50 1.86 -11.99
CA SER A 83 -8.64 2.82 -11.29
C SER A 83 -9.10 3.06 -9.85
N ASN A 84 -10.41 3.25 -9.64
CA ASN A 84 -10.98 3.49 -8.33
C ASN A 84 -10.87 2.26 -7.41
N ALA A 85 -11.17 1.07 -7.93
CA ALA A 85 -11.05 -0.18 -7.20
C ALA A 85 -9.60 -0.43 -6.74
N LEU A 86 -8.63 -0.18 -7.62
CA LEU A 86 -7.21 -0.28 -7.27
C LEU A 86 -6.81 0.75 -6.20
N GLY A 87 -7.31 1.98 -6.30
CA GLY A 87 -7.11 3.01 -5.28
C GLY A 87 -7.66 2.59 -3.91
N ILE A 88 -8.91 2.11 -3.86
CA ILE A 88 -9.55 1.63 -2.63
C ILE A 88 -8.78 0.44 -2.04
N PHE A 89 -8.31 -0.48 -2.88
CA PHE A 89 -7.49 -1.61 -2.45
C PHE A 89 -6.21 -1.15 -1.74
N PHE A 90 -5.46 -0.22 -2.33
CA PHE A 90 -4.26 0.30 -1.70
C PHE A 90 -4.57 1.14 -0.45
N ILE A 91 -5.59 2.00 -0.49
CA ILE A 91 -6.02 2.78 0.68
C ILE A 91 -6.34 1.85 1.85
N SER A 92 -7.06 0.76 1.58
CA SER A 92 -7.42 -0.22 2.61
C SER A 92 -6.17 -0.83 3.24
N GLY A 93 -5.20 -1.27 2.44
CA GLY A 93 -3.92 -1.79 2.96
C GLY A 93 -3.14 -0.77 3.80
N TYR A 94 -3.11 0.48 3.36
CA TYR A 94 -2.42 1.55 4.09
C TYR A 94 -3.16 2.01 5.35
N ALA A 95 -4.49 1.94 5.37
CA ALA A 95 -5.27 2.23 6.56
C ALA A 95 -4.96 1.25 7.67
N VAL A 96 -4.83 -0.05 7.33
CA VAL A 96 -4.40 -1.09 8.27
C VAL A 96 -3.00 -0.80 8.80
N SER A 97 -2.02 -0.58 7.92
CA SER A 97 -0.63 -0.28 8.30
C SER A 97 -0.53 0.92 9.23
N PHE A 98 -1.25 2.00 8.91
CA PHE A 98 -1.27 3.21 9.70
C PHE A 98 -1.83 2.96 11.11
N ILE A 99 -2.96 2.24 11.20
CA ILE A 99 -3.58 1.86 12.47
C ILE A 99 -2.62 1.01 13.32
N GLU A 100 -1.91 0.04 12.73
CA GLU A 100 -0.91 -0.76 13.46
C GLU A 100 0.25 0.08 14.01
N ASN A 101 0.66 1.12 13.27
CA ASN A 101 1.69 2.04 13.74
C ASN A 101 1.17 2.92 14.89
N LEU A 102 -0.07 3.39 14.81
CA LEU A 102 -0.75 4.14 15.87
C LEU A 102 -0.91 3.33 17.16
N ASP A 103 -1.33 2.06 17.05
CA ASP A 103 -1.50 1.15 18.19
C ASP A 103 -0.15 0.95 18.92
N ALA A 104 0.93 0.73 18.16
CA ALA A 104 2.26 0.56 18.72
C ALA A 104 2.77 1.82 19.45
N ILE A 105 2.43 3.02 18.97
CA ILE A 105 2.77 4.27 19.66
C ILE A 105 1.84 4.62 20.82
N GLY A 106 0.80 3.81 21.06
CA GLY A 106 -0.09 3.94 22.22
C GLY A 106 -1.25 4.91 21.99
N VAL A 107 -1.58 5.21 20.74
CA VAL A 107 -2.84 5.90 20.41
C VAL A 107 -3.98 4.91 20.68
N PRO A 108 -5.03 5.30 21.42
CA PRO A 108 -6.12 4.39 21.74
C PRO A 108 -6.92 4.03 20.47
N ILE A 109 -6.92 2.74 20.14
CA ILE A 109 -7.67 2.18 19.00
C ILE A 109 -8.76 1.24 19.54
N PRO A 110 -9.96 1.22 18.93
CA PRO A 110 -11.00 0.27 19.31
C PRO A 110 -10.51 -1.18 19.30
N SER A 111 -10.74 -1.91 20.39
CA SER A 111 -10.20 -3.26 20.60
C SER A 111 -10.61 -4.28 19.54
N TRP A 112 -11.77 -4.11 18.91
CA TRP A 112 -12.24 -4.97 17.83
C TRP A 112 -11.36 -4.87 16.58
N ILE A 113 -10.73 -3.71 16.33
CA ILE A 113 -9.82 -3.46 15.21
C ILE A 113 -8.50 -4.20 15.44
N SER A 114 -7.88 -3.98 16.61
CA SER A 114 -6.60 -4.62 16.96
C SER A 114 -6.73 -6.15 17.00
N GLN A 115 -7.85 -6.69 17.50
CA GLN A 115 -8.11 -8.13 17.50
C GLN A 115 -8.24 -8.70 16.09
N TYR A 116 -8.91 -7.99 15.19
CA TYR A 116 -9.08 -8.42 13.80
C TYR A 116 -7.72 -8.52 13.08
N PHE A 117 -6.87 -7.50 13.20
CA PHE A 117 -5.56 -7.50 12.55
C PHE A 117 -4.60 -8.53 13.14
N ASN A 118 -4.59 -8.71 14.46
CA ASN A 118 -3.78 -9.75 15.11
C ASN A 118 -4.16 -11.16 14.62
N ARG A 119 -5.46 -11.43 14.43
CA ARG A 119 -5.93 -12.70 13.86
C ARG A 119 -5.49 -12.87 12.41
N MET A 120 -5.66 -11.86 11.57
CA MET A 120 -5.23 -11.92 10.16
C MET A 120 -3.74 -12.23 10.02
N ARG A 121 -2.91 -11.60 10.86
CA ARG A 121 -1.46 -11.84 10.87
C ARG A 121 -1.12 -13.26 11.30
N SER A 122 -1.73 -13.73 12.39
CA SER A 122 -1.53 -15.10 12.87
C SER A 122 -1.93 -16.14 11.81
N ASP A 123 -3.05 -15.92 11.12
CA ASP A 123 -3.52 -16.82 10.07
C ASP A 123 -2.59 -16.82 8.85
N TYR A 124 -2.06 -15.65 8.48
CA TYR A 124 -1.08 -15.52 7.40
C TYR A 124 0.24 -16.22 7.73
N ASP A 125 0.81 -15.95 8.91
CA ASP A 125 2.07 -16.55 9.35
C ASP A 125 1.96 -18.07 9.47
N ALA A 126 0.81 -18.57 9.94
CA ALA A 126 0.52 -20.00 9.99
C ALA A 126 0.50 -20.63 8.58
N LYS A 127 -0.15 -19.99 7.61
CA LYS A 127 -0.19 -20.46 6.22
C LYS A 127 1.20 -20.46 5.58
N VAL A 128 1.94 -19.36 5.70
CA VAL A 128 3.30 -19.24 5.16
C VAL A 128 4.22 -20.30 5.75
N THR A 129 4.20 -20.47 7.07
CA THR A 129 4.98 -21.51 7.75
C THR A 129 4.62 -22.90 7.27
N LYS A 130 3.33 -23.17 7.02
CA LYS A 130 2.88 -24.44 6.46
C LYS A 130 3.44 -24.66 5.04
N TYR A 131 3.35 -23.68 4.15
CA TYR A 131 3.92 -23.76 2.80
C TYR A 131 5.42 -24.03 2.81
N PHE A 132 6.19 -23.32 3.66
CA PHE A 132 7.63 -23.55 3.79
C PHE A 132 7.94 -24.96 4.32
N LYS A 133 7.21 -25.43 5.32
CA LYS A 133 7.39 -26.80 5.84
C LYS A 133 7.08 -27.87 4.80
N GLU A 134 6.08 -27.64 3.96
CA GLU A 134 5.67 -28.55 2.90
C GLU A 134 6.67 -28.56 1.73
N ASP A 135 7.17 -27.39 1.30
CA ASP A 135 8.25 -27.28 0.31
C ASP A 135 9.54 -27.94 0.80
N LEU A 136 9.93 -27.72 2.07
CA LEU A 136 11.10 -28.37 2.68
C LEU A 136 10.94 -29.89 2.78
N LYS A 137 9.71 -30.39 2.94
CA LYS A 137 9.42 -31.83 2.96
C LYS A 137 9.47 -32.43 1.56
N ASN A 138 9.03 -31.70 0.53
CA ASN A 138 9.02 -32.15 -0.87
C ASN A 138 10.40 -32.08 -1.54
N ARG A 139 11.35 -31.31 -0.98
CA ARG A 139 12.74 -31.23 -1.44
C ARG A 139 13.68 -32.26 -0.80
N LYS A 140 13.19 -33.11 0.12
CA LYS A 140 13.92 -34.24 0.73
C LYS A 140 13.42 -35.55 0.17
#